data_AF-A0AAT9JSF6-F1
#
_entry.id   AF-A0AAT9JSF6-F1
#
_cell.length_a   1.000
_cell.length_b   1.000
_cell.length_c   1.000
_cell.angle_alpha   90.00
_cell.angle_beta   90.00
_cell.angle_gamma   90.00
#
_symmetry.space_group_name_H-M   'P 1'
#
loop_
_entity.id
_entity.type
_entity.pdbx_description
1 polymer ?
#
loop_
_entity_poly.entity_id
_entity_poly.type
_entity_poly.pdbx_seq_one_letter_code
_entity_poly.pdbx_strand_id
1 'polypeptide(L)'
;MLEAILLAASLAQGSEVCLKAPRSLACETYQRQVQQQQQAEEAKLKKELEAQKELLKAFQNKRLVFKVRIRDAAVGNALQNSIFSPGDADREEWFRLTVDNGNSVSILHSTNIMNKFWGNRTWYDHPTSAIRACKASLFEVDKTSCIISESDKIILPEGSTVYDYSFDVRYEEGGVVSVKSLQLSKDRQPDEIINLTVR
;
A
#
# COMPACT_ATOMS: atom_id res chain seq x y z
N MET A 1 3.79 -10.39 22.36
CA MET A 1 2.67 -10.84 23.20
C MET A 1 3.05 -10.88 24.69
N LEU A 2 4.19 -11.47 25.07
CA LEU A 2 4.66 -11.49 26.46
C LEU A 2 4.89 -10.09 27.08
N GLU A 3 5.50 -9.16 26.33
CA GLU A 3 5.79 -7.80 26.82
C GLU A 3 4.53 -6.96 27.11
N ALA A 4 3.50 -7.09 26.27
CA ALA A 4 2.22 -6.40 26.47
C ALA A 4 1.46 -6.92 27.70
N ILE A 5 1.57 -8.23 27.99
CA ILE A 5 0.96 -8.86 29.17
C ILE A 5 1.69 -8.43 30.45
N LEU A 6 3.02 -8.36 30.42
CA LEU A 6 3.84 -7.85 31.54
C LEU A 6 3.57 -6.36 31.83
N LEU A 7 3.40 -5.54 30.79
CA LEU A 7 3.02 -4.13 30.96
C LEU A 7 1.64 -3.98 31.60
N ALA A 8 0.64 -4.71 31.11
CA ALA A 8 -0.72 -4.67 31.65
C ALA A 8 -0.76 -5.10 33.13
N ALA A 9 0.03 -6.10 33.52
CA ALA A 9 0.14 -6.55 34.90
C ALA A 9 0.79 -5.49 35.82
N SER A 10 1.81 -4.76 35.35
CA SER A 10 2.43 -3.68 36.12
C SER A 10 1.52 -2.46 36.30
N LEU A 11 0.69 -2.14 35.30
CA LEU A 11 -0.28 -1.04 35.37
C LEU A 11 -1.42 -1.37 36.34
N ALA A 12 -1.91 -2.62 36.32
CA ALA A 12 -2.92 -3.09 37.26
C ALA A 12 -2.43 -3.00 38.72
N GLN A 13 -1.22 -3.49 39.01
CA GLN A 13 -0.63 -3.44 40.36
C GLN A 13 -0.36 -2.01 40.84
N GLY A 14 0.14 -1.12 39.97
CA GLY A 14 0.36 0.28 40.32
C GLY A 14 -0.95 1.04 40.62
N SER A 15 -2.03 0.73 39.89
CA SER A 15 -3.35 1.32 40.14
C SER A 15 -3.93 0.94 41.52
N GLU A 16 -3.74 -0.30 41.97
CA GLU A 16 -4.21 -0.76 43.29
C GLU A 16 -3.44 -0.11 44.45
N VAL A 17 -2.13 0.12 44.28
CA VAL A 17 -1.30 0.81 45.27
C VAL A 17 -1.75 2.27 45.42
N CYS A 18 -2.10 2.93 44.32
CA CYS A 18 -2.65 4.29 44.36
C CYS A 18 -4.05 4.38 44.98
N LEU A 19 -4.89 3.36 44.80
CA LEU A 19 -6.21 3.29 45.44
C LEU A 19 -6.12 3.10 46.95
N LYS A 20 -5.15 2.30 47.43
CA LYS A 20 -4.97 2.01 48.86
C LYS A 20 -4.16 3.08 49.60
N ALA A 21 -3.20 3.72 48.94
CA ALA A 21 -2.30 4.70 49.55
C ALA A 21 -1.92 5.82 48.55
N PRO A 22 -2.82 6.79 48.31
CA PRO A 22 -2.68 7.79 47.25
C PRO A 22 -1.54 8.81 47.45
N ARG A 23 -1.00 8.91 48.67
CA ARG A 23 0.15 9.78 49.01
C ARG A 23 1.45 8.99 49.25
N SER A 24 1.47 7.71 48.89
CA SER A 24 2.68 6.91 49.01
C SER A 24 3.66 7.28 47.90
N LEU A 25 4.96 7.23 48.20
CA LEU A 25 6.03 7.40 47.20
C LEU A 25 5.87 6.43 46.02
N ALA A 26 5.34 5.22 46.28
CA ALA A 26 5.04 4.23 45.27
C ALA A 26 3.93 4.68 44.31
N CYS A 27 2.86 5.30 44.83
CA CYS A 27 1.81 5.87 43.99
C CYS A 27 2.30 7.08 43.18
N GLU A 28 3.06 7.98 43.79
CA GLU A 28 3.63 9.14 43.07
C GLU A 28 4.58 8.70 41.94
N THR A 29 5.38 7.66 42.18
CA THR A 29 6.28 7.09 41.16
C THR A 29 5.49 6.44 40.02
N TYR A 30 4.43 5.70 40.33
CA TYR A 30 3.53 5.12 39.34
C TYR A 30 2.83 6.19 38.48
N GLN A 31 2.28 7.23 39.11
CA GLN A 31 1.64 8.34 38.40
C GLN A 31 2.60 9.04 37.44
N ARG A 32 3.86 9.27 37.86
CA ARG A 32 4.90 9.83 36.98
C ARG A 32 5.21 8.92 35.80
N GLN A 33 5.29 7.60 36.01
CA GLN A 33 5.53 6.65 34.92
C GLN A 33 4.39 6.65 33.90
N VAL A 34 3.14 6.62 34.37
CA VAL A 34 1.96 6.71 33.48
C VAL A 34 1.97 8.03 32.70
N GLN A 35 2.27 9.14 33.36
CA GLN A 35 2.32 10.45 32.70
C GLN A 35 3.46 10.53 31.66
N GLN A 36 4.63 9.96 31.96
CA GLN A 36 5.74 9.86 31.00
C GLN A 36 5.39 8.97 29.81
N GLN A 37 4.70 7.84 30.03
CA GLN A 37 4.24 6.97 28.96
C GLN A 37 3.21 7.65 28.06
N GLN A 38 2.23 8.33 28.65
CA GLN A 38 1.24 9.12 27.90
C GLN A 38 1.90 10.21 27.05
N GLN A 39 2.86 10.95 27.63
CA GLN A 39 3.62 11.96 26.89
C GLN A 39 4.44 11.35 25.75
N ALA A 40 5.05 10.19 25.95
CA ALA A 40 5.81 9.50 24.90
C ALA A 40 4.91 9.00 23.77
N GLU A 41 3.74 8.47 24.08
CA GLU A 41 2.75 8.02 23.11
C GLU A 41 2.16 9.20 22.32
N GLU A 42 1.80 10.29 22.99
CA GLU A 42 1.33 11.52 22.36
C GLU A 42 2.39 12.11 21.42
N ALA A 43 3.66 12.16 21.87
CA ALA A 43 4.77 12.63 21.04
C ALA A 43 4.98 11.75 19.80
N LYS A 44 4.83 10.43 19.95
CA LYS A 44 4.90 9.47 18.83
C LYS A 44 3.78 9.71 17.82
N LEU A 45 2.53 9.78 18.29
CA LEU A 45 1.36 10.04 17.44
C LEU A 45 1.47 11.38 16.72
N LYS A 46 1.95 12.42 17.40
CA LYS A 46 2.17 13.73 16.81
C LYS A 46 3.19 13.67 15.67
N LYS A 47 4.29 12.93 15.86
CA LYS A 47 5.32 12.74 14.83
C LYS A 47 4.79 11.96 13.63
N GLU A 48 3.98 10.92 13.85
CA GLU A 48 3.35 10.14 12.79
C GLU A 48 2.36 11.00 11.99
N LEU A 49 1.54 11.82 12.66
CA LEU A 49 0.61 12.75 12.03
C LEU A 49 1.34 13.80 11.18
N GLU A 50 2.46 14.34 11.67
CA GLU A 50 3.28 15.30 10.93
C GLU A 50 3.89 14.67 9.67
N ALA A 51 4.44 13.46 9.78
CA ALA A 51 4.94 12.72 8.63
C ALA A 51 3.83 12.43 7.59
N GLN A 52 2.62 12.09 8.03
CA GLN A 52 1.49 11.88 7.14
C GLN A 52 1.07 13.18 6.42
N LYS A 53 1.05 14.32 7.13
CA LYS A 53 0.75 15.62 6.52
C LYS A 53 1.78 16.01 5.46
N GLU A 54 3.06 15.82 5.73
CA GLU A 54 4.13 16.08 4.75
C GLU A 54 4.02 15.17 3.54
N LEU A 55 3.68 13.90 3.75
CA LEU A 55 3.45 12.96 2.65
C LEU A 55 2.27 13.37 1.78
N LEU A 56 1.13 13.73 2.39
CA LEU A 56 -0.05 14.20 1.66
C LEU A 56 0.27 15.46 0.84
N LYS A 57 1.00 16.43 1.41
CA LYS A 57 1.48 17.61 0.67
C LYS A 57 2.37 17.22 -0.50
N ALA A 58 3.23 16.21 -0.34
CA ALA A 58 4.11 15.75 -1.40
C ALA A 58 3.35 15.19 -2.61
N PHE A 59 2.11 14.72 -2.40
CA PHE A 59 1.24 14.14 -3.41
C PHE A 59 0.29 15.16 -4.07
N GLN A 60 0.01 16.28 -3.40
CA GLN A 60 -0.87 17.34 -3.93
C GLN A 60 -0.33 17.96 -5.21
N ASN A 61 -1.22 18.27 -6.15
CA ASN A 61 -0.88 18.86 -7.46
C ASN A 61 0.18 18.08 -8.23
N LYS A 62 0.28 16.76 -7.99
CA LYS A 62 1.18 15.87 -8.70
C LYS A 62 0.44 14.66 -9.20
N ARG A 63 1.02 14.09 -10.25
CA ARG A 63 0.78 12.74 -10.74
C ARG A 63 2.01 11.93 -10.42
N LEU A 64 1.83 10.89 -9.62
CA LEU A 64 2.89 9.95 -9.25
C LEU A 64 2.65 8.63 -9.97
N VAL A 65 3.68 8.08 -10.60
CA VAL A 65 3.58 6.80 -11.31
C VAL A 65 4.45 5.76 -10.63
N PHE A 66 3.88 4.61 -10.33
CA PHE A 66 4.55 3.44 -9.78
C PHE A 66 4.42 2.26 -10.75
N LYS A 67 5.52 1.61 -11.07
CA LYS A 67 5.58 0.41 -11.92
C LYS A 67 5.92 -0.78 -11.03
N VAL A 68 5.04 -1.77 -11.00
CA VAL A 68 5.16 -2.95 -10.15
C VAL A 68 5.15 -4.19 -11.03
N ARG A 69 6.25 -4.95 -11.03
CA ARG A 69 6.34 -6.22 -11.78
C ARG A 69 5.46 -7.27 -11.12
N ILE A 70 4.57 -7.91 -11.89
CA ILE A 70 3.65 -8.95 -11.41
C ILE A 70 4.32 -10.32 -11.51
N ARG A 71 4.90 -10.60 -12.69
CA ARG A 71 5.61 -11.84 -12.99
C ARG A 71 6.44 -11.70 -14.25
N ASP A 72 7.40 -12.61 -14.39
CA ASP A 72 7.86 -13.06 -15.69
C ASP A 72 6.82 -14.05 -16.20
N ALA A 73 6.14 -13.71 -17.30
CA ALA A 73 5.30 -14.71 -17.92
C ALA A 73 6.25 -15.76 -18.50
N ALA A 74 6.09 -17.02 -18.07
CA ALA A 74 6.91 -18.10 -18.61
C ALA A 74 6.80 -18.06 -20.14
N VAL A 75 7.91 -17.75 -20.79
CA VAL A 75 8.08 -17.87 -22.23
C VAL A 75 7.67 -19.27 -22.62
N GLY A 76 6.75 -19.38 -23.57
CA GLY A 76 6.53 -20.64 -24.25
C GLY A 76 7.90 -21.11 -24.76
N ASN A 77 8.36 -22.23 -24.21
CA ASN A 77 9.55 -22.93 -24.69
C ASN A 77 9.39 -23.05 -26.22
N ALA A 78 10.48 -23.09 -26.99
CA ALA A 78 10.39 -23.23 -28.46
C ALA A 78 9.58 -24.47 -28.95
N LEU A 79 9.18 -25.37 -28.02
CA LEU A 79 8.39 -26.58 -28.23
C LEU A 79 7.01 -26.54 -27.53
N GLN A 80 6.67 -25.49 -26.79
CA GLN A 80 5.33 -25.32 -26.23
C GLN A 80 4.53 -24.38 -27.13
N ASN A 81 3.36 -24.86 -27.57
CA ASN A 81 2.32 -23.99 -28.10
C ASN A 81 1.91 -23.03 -26.98
N SER A 82 2.58 -21.89 -26.93
CA SER A 82 2.08 -20.73 -26.20
C SER A 82 0.63 -20.51 -26.64
N ILE A 83 -0.28 -20.38 -25.68
CA ILE A 83 -1.66 -19.92 -25.92
C ILE A 83 -1.68 -18.47 -26.48
N PHE A 84 -0.52 -17.82 -26.55
CA PHE A 84 -0.26 -16.50 -27.13
C PHE A 84 0.71 -16.61 -28.33
N SER A 85 0.66 -15.62 -29.22
CA SER A 85 1.24 -15.65 -30.58
C SER A 85 2.62 -16.36 -30.69
N PRO A 86 2.85 -17.23 -31.69
CA PRO A 86 4.12 -17.92 -31.90
C PRO A 86 5.33 -17.00 -32.23
N GLY A 87 5.12 -15.68 -32.27
CA GLY A 87 6.14 -14.66 -32.54
C GLY A 87 6.82 -14.03 -31.33
N ASP A 88 6.46 -14.42 -30.10
CA ASP A 88 6.95 -13.77 -28.88
C ASP A 88 8.14 -14.55 -28.29
N ALA A 89 9.24 -13.84 -27.99
CA ALA A 89 10.47 -14.42 -27.42
C ALA A 89 10.64 -14.18 -25.92
N ASP A 90 10.04 -13.12 -25.39
CA ASP A 90 10.03 -12.81 -23.96
C ASP A 90 8.81 -11.95 -23.60
N ARG A 91 8.34 -12.07 -22.36
CA ARG A 91 7.16 -11.37 -21.87
C ARG A 91 7.22 -11.05 -20.39
N GLU A 92 6.99 -9.78 -20.06
CA GLU A 92 6.88 -9.30 -18.68
C GLU A 92 5.49 -8.71 -18.43
N GLU A 93 4.93 -8.98 -17.26
CA GLU A 93 3.66 -8.38 -16.83
C GLU A 93 3.89 -7.43 -15.66
N TRP A 94 3.25 -6.27 -15.73
CA TRP A 94 3.40 -5.15 -14.81
C TRP A 94 2.04 -4.55 -14.46
N PHE A 95 1.96 -3.91 -13.30
CA PHE A 95 0.93 -2.90 -13.01
C PHE A 95 1.55 -1.52 -13.06
N ARG A 96 0.87 -0.59 -13.74
CA ARG A 96 1.15 0.84 -13.67
C ARG A 96 0.10 1.51 -12.78
N LEU A 97 0.52 1.92 -11.59
CA LEU A 97 -0.28 2.72 -10.67
C LEU A 97 -0.02 4.20 -10.94
N THR A 98 -1.08 4.96 -11.19
CA THR A 98 -1.01 6.42 -11.32
C THR A 98 -1.83 7.05 -10.22
N VAL A 99 -1.21 7.92 -9.42
CA VAL A 99 -1.86 8.63 -8.32
C VAL A 99 -1.95 10.10 -8.70
N ASP A 100 -3.16 10.56 -8.99
CA ASP A 100 -3.47 11.93 -9.34
C ASP A 100 -4.02 12.68 -8.13
N ASN A 101 -3.39 13.82 -7.82
CA ASN A 101 -3.79 14.72 -6.75
C ASN A 101 -3.96 14.05 -5.36
N GLY A 102 -3.17 13.00 -5.13
CA GLY A 102 -3.01 12.33 -3.84
C GLY A 102 -3.97 11.20 -3.50
N ASN A 103 -5.19 11.20 -4.02
CA ASN A 103 -6.19 10.18 -3.67
C ASN A 103 -6.91 9.54 -4.87
N SER A 104 -6.81 10.09 -6.08
CA SER A 104 -7.34 9.45 -7.28
C SER A 104 -6.30 8.47 -7.82
N VAL A 105 -6.61 7.18 -7.81
CA VAL A 105 -5.67 6.13 -8.23
C VAL A 105 -6.22 5.46 -9.49
N SER A 106 -5.41 5.38 -10.55
CA SER A 106 -5.68 4.49 -11.67
C SER A 106 -4.67 3.35 -11.73
N ILE A 107 -5.14 2.17 -12.10
CA ILE A 107 -4.31 0.97 -12.23
C ILE A 107 -4.52 0.41 -13.62
N LEU A 108 -3.42 0.29 -14.36
CA LEU A 108 -3.41 -0.40 -15.65
C LEU A 108 -2.57 -1.66 -15.51
N HIS A 109 -2.99 -2.72 -16.18
CA HIS A 109 -2.13 -3.87 -16.46
C HIS A 109 -1.33 -3.55 -17.72
N SER A 110 -0.03 -3.80 -17.67
CA SER A 110 0.88 -3.52 -18.78
C SER A 110 1.68 -4.78 -19.12
N THR A 111 1.71 -5.14 -20.39
CA THR A 111 2.51 -6.25 -20.90
C THR A 111 3.64 -5.70 -21.76
N ASN A 112 4.87 -6.15 -21.50
CA ASN A 112 6.04 -5.87 -22.32
C ASN A 112 6.41 -7.13 -23.10
N ILE A 113 6.32 -7.08 -24.43
CA ILE A 113 6.56 -8.24 -25.30
C ILE A 113 7.82 -8.00 -26.13
N MET A 114 8.75 -8.94 -26.11
CA MET A 114 9.90 -8.97 -27.01
C MET A 114 9.57 -9.82 -28.23
N ASN A 115 9.65 -9.23 -29.42
CA ASN A 115 9.44 -9.96 -30.65
C ASN A 115 10.63 -10.88 -30.95
N LYS A 116 10.34 -12.14 -31.30
CA LYS A 116 11.35 -13.17 -31.60
C LYS A 116 12.18 -12.90 -32.85
N PHE A 117 11.61 -12.24 -33.85
CA PHE A 117 12.25 -12.04 -35.16
C PHE A 117 13.13 -10.79 -35.19
N TRP A 118 12.72 -9.72 -34.48
CA TRP A 118 13.39 -8.42 -34.54
C TRP A 118 14.09 -8.03 -33.22
N GLY A 119 13.83 -8.74 -32.11
CA GLY A 119 14.40 -8.48 -30.80
C GLY A 119 13.95 -7.16 -30.15
N ASN A 120 13.03 -6.43 -30.76
CA ASN A 120 12.47 -5.20 -30.21
C ASN A 120 11.39 -5.51 -29.16
N ARG A 121 11.28 -4.63 -28.15
CA ARG A 121 10.26 -4.69 -27.10
C ARG A 121 9.16 -3.68 -27.35
N THR A 122 7.92 -4.08 -27.09
CA THR A 122 6.74 -3.21 -27.22
C THR A 122 5.86 -3.35 -25.99
N TRP A 123 5.40 -2.22 -25.48
CA TRP A 123 4.50 -2.13 -24.34
C TRP A 123 3.04 -2.08 -24.81
N TYR A 124 2.20 -2.82 -24.13
CA TYR A 124 0.76 -2.85 -24.30
C TYR A 124 0.10 -2.55 -22.96
N ASP A 125 -0.66 -1.48 -22.89
CA ASP A 125 -1.42 -1.11 -21.70
C ASP A 125 -2.88 -1.58 -21.85
N HIS A 126 -3.39 -2.21 -20.80
CA HIS A 126 -4.74 -2.75 -20.71
C HIS A 126 -5.44 -2.14 -19.48
N PRO A 127 -6.66 -1.61 -19.64
CA PRO A 127 -7.44 -1.15 -18.49
C PRO A 127 -7.82 -2.34 -17.61
N THR A 128 -7.66 -2.20 -16.30
CA THR A 128 -8.14 -3.21 -15.35
C THR A 128 -9.66 -3.12 -15.26
N SER A 129 -10.35 -4.25 -15.15
CA SER A 129 -11.80 -4.29 -15.14
C SER A 129 -12.41 -3.94 -13.78
N ALA A 130 -11.65 -4.15 -12.69
CA ALA A 130 -12.10 -3.78 -11.35
C ALA A 130 -10.92 -3.64 -10.39
N ILE A 131 -11.07 -2.78 -9.38
CA ILE A 131 -10.12 -2.55 -8.31
C ILE A 131 -10.85 -2.64 -6.97
N ARG A 132 -10.28 -3.40 -6.04
CA ARG A 132 -10.68 -3.39 -4.62
C ARG A 132 -9.52 -2.87 -3.79
N ALA A 133 -9.69 -1.74 -3.13
CA ALA A 133 -8.71 -1.19 -2.19
C ALA A 133 -9.16 -1.43 -0.76
N CYS A 134 -8.38 -2.19 0.01
CA CYS A 134 -8.64 -2.47 1.42
C CYS A 134 -7.56 -1.82 2.28
N LYS A 135 -7.94 -1.26 3.44
CA LYS A 135 -6.94 -0.69 4.36
C LYS A 135 -5.95 -1.77 4.78
N ALA A 136 -4.67 -1.41 4.77
CA ALA A 136 -3.59 -2.31 5.12
C ALA A 136 -2.71 -1.73 6.22
N SER A 137 -2.29 -2.59 7.14
CA SER A 137 -1.22 -2.36 8.10
C SER A 137 0.00 -3.22 7.74
N LEU A 138 1.07 -3.15 8.53
CA LEU A 138 2.32 -3.87 8.26
C LEU A 138 2.17 -5.39 8.09
N PHE A 139 1.16 -6.01 8.70
CA PHE A 139 0.97 -7.47 8.66
C PHE A 139 -0.47 -7.90 8.37
N GLU A 140 -1.41 -6.97 8.24
CA GLU A 140 -2.83 -7.30 8.15
C GLU A 140 -3.55 -6.39 7.17
N VAL A 141 -4.39 -7.00 6.33
CA VAL A 141 -5.30 -6.30 5.43
C VAL A 141 -6.70 -6.43 6.02
N ASP A 142 -7.31 -5.30 6.36
CA ASP A 142 -8.70 -5.25 6.81
C ASP A 142 -9.62 -5.43 5.60
N LYS A 143 -10.09 -6.66 5.40
CA LYS A 143 -11.01 -7.02 4.32
C LYS A 143 -12.44 -6.54 4.52
N THR A 144 -12.77 -5.98 5.68
CA THR A 144 -14.11 -5.44 5.96
C THR A 144 -14.23 -3.98 5.54
N SER A 145 -13.12 -3.23 5.58
CA SER A 145 -13.04 -1.82 5.19
C SER A 145 -12.46 -1.66 3.78
N CYS A 146 -13.15 -2.22 2.77
CA CYS A 146 -12.73 -2.14 1.38
C CYS A 146 -13.62 -1.22 0.53
N ILE A 147 -13.00 -0.53 -0.42
CA ILE A 147 -13.64 0.27 -1.46
C ILE A 147 -13.50 -0.50 -2.76
N ILE A 148 -14.57 -0.60 -3.53
CA ILE A 148 -14.60 -1.33 -4.79
C ILE A 148 -14.94 -0.36 -5.91
N SER A 149 -14.24 -0.49 -7.03
CA SER A 149 -14.55 0.17 -8.28
C SER A 149 -14.61 -0.86 -9.40
N GLU A 150 -15.62 -0.76 -10.25
CA GLU A 150 -15.79 -1.56 -11.47
C GLU A 150 -15.15 -0.86 -12.69
N SER A 151 -13.98 -0.25 -12.47
CA SER A 151 -13.20 0.43 -13.50
C SER A 151 -11.70 0.36 -13.18
N ASP A 152 -10.88 0.95 -14.05
CA ASP A 152 -9.44 1.12 -13.85
C ASP A 152 -9.08 2.25 -12.88
N LYS A 153 -10.09 2.89 -12.26
CA LYS A 153 -9.91 4.03 -11.35
C LYS A 153 -10.60 3.82 -10.02
N ILE A 154 -9.99 4.27 -8.94
CA ILE A 154 -10.57 4.26 -7.60
C ILE A 154 -10.18 5.54 -6.87
N ILE A 155 -11.12 6.10 -6.12
CA ILE A 155 -10.87 7.27 -5.27
C ILE A 155 -10.69 6.78 -3.84
N LEU A 156 -9.52 7.03 -3.27
CA LEU A 156 -9.24 6.75 -1.87
C LEU A 156 -9.86 7.83 -0.97
N PRO A 157 -10.23 7.50 0.27
CA PRO A 157 -10.74 8.47 1.23
C PRO A 157 -9.75 9.61 1.47
N GLU A 158 -10.28 10.79 1.74
CA GLU A 158 -9.44 11.96 2.03
C GLU A 158 -8.50 11.70 3.21
N GLY A 159 -7.30 12.29 3.15
CA GLY A 159 -6.27 12.13 4.17
C GLY A 159 -5.55 10.77 4.15
N SER A 160 -5.89 9.89 3.23
CA SER A 160 -5.18 8.63 3.00
C SER A 160 -4.28 8.68 1.78
N THR A 161 -3.32 7.76 1.73
CA THR A 161 -2.38 7.61 0.62
C THR A 161 -2.41 6.19 0.07
N VAL A 162 -1.83 5.98 -1.11
CA VAL A 162 -1.73 4.64 -1.71
C VAL A 162 -0.95 3.63 -0.86
N TYR A 163 -0.10 4.09 0.07
CA TYR A 163 0.65 3.20 0.96
C TYR A 163 -0.19 2.66 2.13
N ASP A 164 -1.36 3.25 2.37
CA ASP A 164 -2.28 2.82 3.43
C ASP A 164 -3.23 1.70 2.95
N TYR A 165 -3.09 1.28 1.69
CA TYR A 165 -3.99 0.34 1.03
C TYR A 165 -3.26 -0.84 0.38
N SER A 166 -3.91 -2.00 0.44
CA SER A 166 -3.66 -3.13 -0.45
C SER A 166 -4.73 -3.13 -1.53
N PHE A 167 -4.32 -3.31 -2.79
CA PHE A 167 -5.18 -3.32 -3.95
C PHE A 167 -5.29 -4.74 -4.51
N ASP A 168 -6.50 -5.27 -4.62
CA ASP A 168 -6.80 -6.42 -5.46
C ASP A 168 -7.29 -5.92 -6.81
N VAL A 169 -6.58 -6.30 -7.86
CA VAL A 169 -6.77 -5.78 -9.21
C VAL A 169 -7.23 -6.92 -10.10
N ARG A 170 -8.41 -6.76 -10.71
CA ARG A 170 -8.95 -7.69 -11.70
C ARG A 170 -8.61 -7.19 -13.10
N TYR A 171 -7.98 -8.03 -13.90
CA TYR A 171 -7.57 -7.72 -15.27
C TYR A 171 -7.79 -8.92 -16.18
N GLU A 172 -7.84 -8.68 -17.48
CA GLU A 172 -7.98 -9.71 -18.50
C GLU A 172 -6.80 -9.62 -19.46
N GLU A 173 -6.15 -10.76 -19.70
CA GLU A 173 -5.14 -10.87 -20.73
C GLU A 173 -5.46 -12.08 -21.62
N GLY A 174 -5.60 -11.83 -22.92
CA GLY A 174 -5.83 -12.85 -23.94
C GLY A 174 -6.97 -13.82 -23.60
N GLY A 175 -8.08 -13.28 -23.11
CA GLY A 175 -9.28 -14.02 -22.74
C GLY A 175 -9.29 -14.62 -21.33
N VAL A 176 -8.20 -14.48 -20.57
CA VAL A 176 -8.11 -15.02 -19.21
C VAL A 176 -8.22 -13.89 -18.19
N VAL A 177 -9.29 -13.95 -17.39
CA VAL A 177 -9.50 -13.04 -16.26
C VAL A 177 -8.68 -13.50 -15.06
N SER A 178 -7.88 -12.61 -14.50
CA SER A 178 -7.05 -12.85 -13.32
C SER A 178 -7.27 -11.78 -12.25
N VAL A 179 -6.98 -12.13 -11.00
CA VAL A 179 -6.95 -11.19 -9.87
C VAL A 179 -5.58 -11.26 -9.21
N LYS A 180 -4.96 -10.11 -8.95
CA LYS A 180 -3.67 -10.01 -8.26
C LYS A 180 -3.71 -8.93 -7.18
N SER A 181 -3.08 -9.24 -6.05
CA SER A 181 -2.92 -8.31 -4.96
C SER A 181 -1.62 -7.53 -5.09
N LEU A 182 -1.66 -6.27 -4.71
CA LEU A 182 -0.60 -5.29 -4.81
C LEU A 182 -0.60 -4.46 -3.51
N GLN A 183 0.56 -4.25 -2.92
CA GLN A 183 0.73 -3.30 -1.82
C GLN A 183 2.05 -2.57 -2.02
N LEU A 184 2.02 -1.24 -1.96
CA LEU A 184 3.23 -0.42 -2.03
C LEU A 184 3.78 -0.24 -0.61
N SER A 185 5.08 -0.43 -0.44
CA SER A 185 5.75 -0.13 0.82
C SER A 185 5.91 1.38 1.00
N LYS A 186 5.93 1.86 2.25
CA LYS A 186 6.01 3.32 2.54
C LYS A 186 7.33 3.96 2.09
N ASP A 187 8.38 3.17 1.91
CA ASP A 187 9.68 3.58 1.41
C ASP A 187 9.77 3.58 -0.13
N ARG A 188 8.78 2.99 -0.83
CA ARG A 188 8.76 2.94 -2.30
C ARG A 188 8.65 4.36 -2.86
N GLN A 189 9.65 4.78 -3.61
CA GLN A 189 9.59 6.04 -4.35
C GLN A 189 8.81 5.86 -5.67
N PRO A 190 8.13 6.91 -6.16
CA PRO A 190 7.55 6.92 -7.50
C PRO A 190 8.65 6.72 -8.56
N ASP A 191 8.34 5.97 -9.61
CA ASP A 191 9.20 5.83 -10.78
C ASP A 191 9.15 7.10 -11.65
N GLU A 192 8.03 7.82 -11.64
CA GLU A 192 7.86 9.10 -12.34
C GLU A 192 7.04 10.07 -11.50
N ILE A 193 7.39 11.36 -11.57
CA ILE A 193 6.69 12.47 -10.90
C ILE A 193 6.39 13.55 -11.93
N ILE A 194 5.11 13.87 -12.10
CA ILE A 194 4.64 14.89 -13.03
C ILE A 194 3.90 15.96 -12.22
N ASN A 195 4.34 17.21 -12.31
CA ASN A 195 3.62 18.32 -11.67
C ASN A 195 2.36 18.64 -12.49
N LEU A 196 1.21 18.62 -11.84
CA LEU A 196 -0.07 18.96 -12.45
C LEU A 196 -0.22 20.48 -12.39
N THR A 197 -0.14 21.13 -13.54
CA THR A 197 -0.45 22.56 -13.64
C THR A 197 -1.95 22.74 -13.48
N VAL A 198 -2.38 23.32 -12.36
CA VAL A 198 -3.76 23.80 -12.20
C VAL A 198 -3.93 24.95 -13.19
N ARG A 199 -4.79 24.77 -14.20
CA ARG A 199 -5.20 25.84 -15.13
C ARG A 199 -6.39 26.58 -14.56
#